data_AF-A0A419K0T3-F1
#
_entry.id   AF-A0A419K0T3-F1
#
_cell.length_a   1.000
_cell.length_b   1.000
_cell.length_c   1.000
_cell.angle_alpha   90.00
_cell.angle_beta   90.00
_cell.angle_gamma   90.00
#
_symmetry.space_group_name_H-M   'P 1'
#
loop_
_entity.id
_entity.type
_entity.pdbx_description
1 polymer ?
#
loop_
_entity_poly.entity_id
_entity_poly.type
_entity_poly.pdbx_seq_one_letter_code
_entity_poly.pdbx_strand_id
1 'polypeptide(L)'
;MRLGIPAKVVEINKGKEGAKAKADFGGVYRENDTSLVDAKVGDYVMVHAGFAIVMIDENEARETIELWKEMLEKCFQFFRSRLRIAAGGYPESCEAGFGRRRKL
;
A
#
# COMPACT_ATOMS: atom_id res chain seq x y z
N MET A 1 -8.07 -15.50 4.05
CA MET A 1 -6.82 -15.33 3.29
C MET A 1 -6.56 -13.84 3.14
N ARG A 2 -5.41 -13.30 3.56
CA ARG A 2 -5.07 -11.86 3.43
C ARG A 2 -3.90 -11.71 2.48
N LEU A 3 -4.05 -10.90 1.44
CA LEU A 3 -2.96 -10.52 0.54
C LEU A 3 -2.07 -9.49 1.25
N GLY A 4 -0.74 -9.62 1.12
CA GLY A 4 0.18 -8.59 1.58
C GLY A 4 0.07 -7.38 0.66
N ILE A 5 -0.08 -6.19 1.24
CA ILE A 5 -0.20 -4.94 0.47
C ILE A 5 1.04 -4.09 0.78
N PRO A 6 1.77 -3.61 -0.25
CA PRO A 6 2.88 -2.69 -0.04
C PRO A 6 2.34 -1.35 0.48
N ALA A 7 3.02 -0.80 1.49
CA ALA A 7 2.65 0.46 2.10
C ALA A 7 3.89 1.30 2.41
N LYS A 8 3.74 2.63 2.33
CA LYS A 8 4.83 3.56 2.64
C LYS A 8 4.78 3.97 4.10
N VAL A 9 5.90 3.87 4.81
CA VAL A 9 6.00 4.31 6.20
C VAL A 9 6.06 5.84 6.25
N VAL A 10 5.07 6.46 6.88
CA VAL A 10 4.99 7.93 7.00
C VAL A 10 5.41 8.44 8.38
N GLU A 11 5.33 7.59 9.40
CA GLU A 11 5.66 7.95 10.77
C GLU A 11 6.09 6.70 11.54
N ILE A 12 7.05 6.84 12.47
CA ILE A 12 7.48 5.74 13.34
C ILE A 12 7.53 6.25 14.78
N ASN A 13 6.77 5.59 15.64
CA ASN A 13 6.73 5.83 17.07
C ASN A 13 7.43 4.67 17.79
N LYS A 14 8.69 4.89 18.18
CA LYS A 14 9.48 3.95 18.99
C LYS A 14 9.18 4.19 20.48
N GLY A 15 8.20 3.47 21.02
CA GLY A 15 7.80 3.54 22.43
C GLY A 15 8.35 2.38 23.26
N LYS A 16 8.06 2.39 24.57
CA LYS A 16 8.42 1.29 25.50
C LYS A 16 7.68 -0.03 25.22
N GLU A 17 6.59 0.01 24.46
CA GLU A 17 5.72 -1.14 24.17
C GLU A 17 5.93 -1.74 22.76
N GLY A 18 6.95 -1.31 22.02
CA GLY A 18 7.27 -1.80 20.68
C GLY A 18 7.41 -0.67 19.64
N ALA A 19 7.88 -1.04 18.44
CA ALA A 19 8.00 -0.11 17.32
C ALA A 19 6.69 -0.12 16.52
N LYS A 20 5.86 0.91 16.73
CA LYS A 20 4.65 1.13 15.92
C LYS A 20 4.97 2.13 14.82
N ALA A 21 4.54 1.83 13.61
CA ALA A 21 4.61 2.74 12.48
C ALA A 21 3.21 3.08 11.99
N LYS A 22 3.09 4.23 11.32
CA LYS A 22 1.93 4.59 10.53
C LYS A 22 2.31 4.42 9.07
N ALA A 23 1.56 3.61 8.35
CA ALA A 23 1.78 3.35 6.94
C ALA A 23 0.63 3.84 6.06
N ASP A 24 0.98 4.36 4.89
CA ASP A 24 0.10 4.85 3.84
C ASP A 24 -0.08 3.78 2.75
N PHE A 25 -1.33 3.38 2.54
CA PHE A 25 -1.75 2.40 1.53
C PHE A 25 -2.38 3.08 0.30
N GLY A 26 -1.88 4.25 -0.09
CA GLY A 26 -2.41 5.01 -1.23
C GLY A 26 -3.62 5.87 -0.87
N GLY A 27 -3.55 6.57 0.27
CA GLY A 27 -4.59 7.47 0.79
C GLY A 27 -5.30 6.95 2.04
N VAL A 28 -5.03 5.72 2.46
CA VAL A 28 -5.54 5.13 3.71
C VAL A 28 -4.39 4.95 4.68
N TYR A 29 -4.46 5.61 5.83
CA TYR A 29 -3.47 5.49 6.89
C TYR A 29 -3.86 4.42 7.90
N ARG A 30 -2.94 3.51 8.22
CA ARG A 30 -3.13 2.50 9.27
C ARG A 30 -1.87 2.39 10.14
N GLU A 31 -2.08 2.12 11.42
CA GLU A 31 -0.99 1.71 12.29
C GLU A 31 -0.65 0.24 12.06
N ASN A 32 0.64 -0.04 12.02
CA ASN A 32 1.21 -1.35 11.84
C ASN A 32 2.45 -1.53 12.73
N ASP A 33 2.67 -2.76 13.17
CA ASP A 33 3.83 -3.10 13.98
C ASP A 33 5.03 -3.37 13.06
N THR A 34 6.12 -2.66 13.29
CA THR A 34 7.38 -2.80 12.55
C THR A 34 8.47 -3.46 13.37
N SER A 35 8.16 -4.12 14.49
CA SER A 35 9.18 -4.74 15.35
C SER A 35 9.97 -5.86 14.66
N LEU A 36 9.47 -6.36 13.52
CA LEU A 36 10.11 -7.41 12.72
C LEU A 36 11.06 -6.86 11.64
N VAL A 37 11.04 -5.55 11.36
CA VAL A 37 11.83 -4.92 10.29
C VAL A 37 12.38 -3.56 10.74
N ASP A 38 13.63 -3.25 10.44
CA ASP A 38 14.20 -1.92 10.78
C ASP A 38 13.88 -0.88 9.69
N ALA A 39 12.58 -0.68 9.46
CA ALA A 39 12.09 0.30 8.49
C ALA A 39 12.26 1.73 9.02
N LYS A 40 12.47 2.67 8.10
CA LYS A 40 12.55 4.12 8.37
C LYS A 40 11.39 4.84 7.69
N VAL A 41 11.16 6.08 8.13
CA VAL A 41 10.19 6.97 7.47
C VAL A 41 10.63 7.18 6.03
N GLY A 42 9.75 6.88 5.08
CA GLY A 42 10.01 6.92 3.64
C GLY A 42 10.15 5.53 3.00
N ASP A 43 10.45 4.49 3.78
CA ASP A 43 10.62 3.13 3.24
C ASP A 43 9.27 2.49 2.89
N TYR A 44 9.31 1.56 1.95
CA TYR A 44 8.18 0.71 1.60
C TYR A 44 8.28 -0.63 2.32
N VAL A 45 7.17 -1.06 2.90
CA VAL A 45 7.09 -2.33 3.63
C VAL A 45 5.90 -3.15 3.14
N MET A 46 6.08 -4.47 3.09
CA MET A 46 4.99 -5.41 2.87
C MET A 46 4.27 -5.65 4.20
N VAL A 47 3.00 -5.25 4.27
CA VAL A 47 2.18 -5.45 5.46
C VAL A 47 1.29 -6.66 5.29
N HIS A 48 1.37 -7.59 6.25
CA HIS A 48 0.45 -8.71 6.36
C HIS A 48 -0.04 -8.83 7.80
N ALA A 49 -1.34 -8.96 7.95
CA ALA A 49 -2.00 -9.10 9.25
C ALA A 49 -1.78 -7.98 10.29
N GLY A 50 -1.33 -6.79 9.87
CA GLY A 50 -1.00 -5.67 10.75
C GLY A 50 0.48 -5.60 11.14
N PHE A 51 1.30 -6.50 10.60
CA PHE A 51 2.74 -6.52 10.80
C PHE A 51 3.46 -6.22 9.48
N ALA A 52 4.52 -5.42 9.56
CA ALA A 52 5.46 -5.29 8.47
C ALA A 52 6.42 -6.49 8.51
N ILE A 53 6.46 -7.28 7.42
CA ILE A 53 7.22 -8.54 7.39
C ILE A 53 8.53 -8.36 6.59
N VAL A 54 8.50 -7.57 5.52
CA VAL A 54 9.63 -7.40 4.61
C VAL A 54 9.72 -5.93 4.18
N MET A 55 10.94 -5.40 4.12
CA MET A 55 11.23 -4.10 3.49
C MET A 55 11.42 -4.30 1.99
N ILE A 56 10.83 -3.43 1.19
CA ILE A 56 10.89 -3.48 -0.26
C ILE A 56 11.53 -2.17 -0.75
N ASP A 57 12.36 -2.23 -1.79
CA ASP A 57 12.89 -1.03 -2.43
C ASP A 57 11.77 -0.22 -3.11
N GLU A 58 11.93 1.10 -3.21
CA GLU A 58 10.92 1.96 -3.85
C GLU A 58 10.68 1.60 -5.32
N ASN A 59 11.72 1.18 -6.05
CA ASN A 59 11.56 0.77 -7.45
C ASN A 59 10.77 -0.53 -7.57
N GLU A 60 11.13 -1.53 -6.76
CA GLU A 60 10.46 -2.84 -6.74
C GLU A 60 9.00 -2.72 -6.25
N ALA A 61 8.76 -1.85 -5.26
CA ALA A 61 7.42 -1.54 -4.78
C ALA A 61 6.57 -0.89 -5.89
N ARG A 62 7.13 0.05 -6.66
CA ARG A 62 6.43 0.70 -7.78
C ARG A 62 6.10 -0.29 -8.90
N GLU A 63 7.06 -1.11 -9.31
CA GLU A 63 6.84 -2.15 -10.32
C GLU A 63 5.76 -3.15 -9.88
N THR A 64 5.81 -3.56 -8.61
CA THR A 64 4.78 -4.42 -8.03
C THR A 64 3.41 -3.73 -8.07
N ILE A 65 3.31 -2.47 -7.65
CA ILE A 65 2.04 -1.73 -7.67
C ILE A 65 1.50 -1.58 -9.10
N GLU A 66 2.36 -1.30 -10.08
CA GLU A 66 1.98 -1.21 -11.50
C GLU A 66 1.46 -2.55 -12.02
N LEU A 67 2.15 -3.66 -11.74
CA LEU A 67 1.71 -5.01 -12.10
C LEU A 67 0.36 -5.35 -11.44
N TRP A 68 0.17 -4.98 -10.18
CA TRP A 68 -1.10 -5.17 -9.48
C TRP A 68 -2.24 -4.35 -10.11
N LYS A 69 -1.98 -3.10 -10.53
CA LYS A 69 -2.96 -2.28 -11.26
C LYS A 69 -3.35 -2.93 -12.58
N GLU A 70 -2.37 -3.38 -13.38
CA GLU A 70 -2.64 -4.07 -14.64
C GLU A 70 -3.44 -5.36 -14.43
N MET A 71 -3.09 -6.15 -13.42
CA MET A 71 -3.83 -7.38 -13.09
C MET A 71 -5.26 -7.07 -12.70
N LEU A 72 -5.49 -6.04 -11.88
CA LEU A 72 -6.82 -5.60 -11.50
C LEU A 72 -7.61 -5.12 -12.73
N GLU A 73 -7.03 -4.29 -13.59
CA GLU A 73 -7.68 -3.81 -14.82
C GLU A 73 -8.09 -4.96 -15.75
N LYS A 74 -7.16 -5.90 -16.02
CA LYS A 74 -7.42 -7.08 -16.87
C LYS A 74 -8.47 -7.99 -16.23
N CYS A 75 -8.42 -8.19 -14.92
CA CYS A 75 -9.42 -8.97 -14.18
C CYS A 75 -10.79 -8.30 -14.25
N PHE A 76 -10.86 -6.98 -14.08
CA PHE A 76 -12.10 -6.20 -14.22
C PHE A 76 -12.67 -6.23 -15.64
N GLN A 77 -11.84 -6.18 -16.69
CA GLN A 77 -12.31 -6.35 -18.07
C GLN A 77 -12.88 -7.75 -18.31
N PHE A 78 -12.21 -8.79 -17.83
CA PHE A 78 -12.69 -10.17 -17.91
C PHE A 78 -14.05 -10.32 -17.22
N PHE A 79 -14.17 -9.82 -15.98
CA PHE A 79 -15.42 -9.82 -15.24
C PHE A 79 -16.50 -8.95 -15.88
N ARG A 80 -16.17 -7.79 -16.47
CA ARG A 80 -17.11 -6.93 -17.23
C ARG A 80 -17.69 -7.63 -18.45
N SER A 81 -16.91 -8.46 -19.14
CA SER A 81 -17.41 -9.21 -20.31
C SER A 81 -18.44 -10.28 -19.94
N ARG A 82 -18.43 -10.73 -18.67
CA ARG A 82 -19.19 -11.91 -18.19
C ARG A 82 -20.32 -11.56 -17.22
N LEU A 83 -20.23 -10.45 -16.49
CA LEU A 83 -21.24 -9.98 -15.54
C LEU A 83 -21.68 -8.55 -15.90
N ARG A 84 -22.99 -8.35 -16.14
CA ARG A 84 -23.63 -7.02 -16.25
C ARG A 84 -23.58 -6.31 -14.89
N ILE A 85 -22.40 -5.86 -14.45
CA ILE A 85 -22.26 -5.00 -13.29
C ILE A 85 -22.14 -3.56 -13.77
N ALA A 86 -23.05 -2.73 -13.28
CA ALA A 86 -23.12 -1.31 -13.58
C ALA A 86 -21.82 -0.59 -13.19
N ALA A 87 -21.48 0.43 -13.97
CA ALA A 87 -20.26 1.21 -13.88
C ALA A 87 -20.01 1.76 -12.46
N GLY A 88 -19.01 1.21 -11.79
CA GLY A 88 -18.30 1.86 -10.70
C GLY A 88 -16.83 1.82 -11.06
N GLY A 89 -16.31 2.91 -11.62
CA GLY A 89 -14.89 3.05 -11.91
C GLY A 89 -14.04 2.94 -10.64
N TYR A 90 -12.75 2.69 -10.83
CA TYR A 90 -11.75 2.73 -9.78
C TYR A 90 -11.88 4.07 -9.03
N PRO A 91 -11.98 4.10 -7.68
CA PRO A 91 -12.10 5.36 -6.97
C PRO A 91 -10.86 6.22 -7.20
N GLU A 92 -11.05 7.44 -7.73
CA GLU A 92 -10.03 8.47 -7.98
C GLU A 92 -9.16 8.79 -6.75
N SER A 93 -9.56 8.37 -5.54
CA SER A 93 -8.76 8.51 -4.32
C SER A 93 -7.40 7.82 -4.42
N CYS A 94 -7.24 6.83 -5.29
CA CYS A 94 -6.00 6.09 -5.48
C CYS A 94 -4.97 6.83 -6.38
N GLU A 95 -5.41 7.77 -7.22
CA GLU A 95 -4.50 8.59 -8.05
C GLU A 95 -3.96 9.82 -7.28
N ALA A 96 -4.67 10.26 -6.23
CA ALA A 96 -4.33 11.49 -5.53
C ALA A 96 -3.10 11.41 -4.61
N GLY A 97 -2.64 10.20 -4.25
CA GLY A 97 -1.60 9.99 -3.25
C GLY A 97 -0.16 9.82 -3.78
N PHE A 98 0.03 9.47 -5.04
CA PHE A 98 1.34 9.00 -5.53
C PHE A 98 2.26 10.09 -6.08
N GLY A 99 1.87 11.37 -6.01
CA GLY A 99 2.66 12.41 -6.67
C GLY A 99 2.25 13.84 -6.40
N ARG A 100 2.18 14.29 -5.14
CA ARG A 100 2.35 15.72 -4.84
C ARG A 100 3.23 15.95 -3.63
N ARG A 101 4.51 16.21 -3.91
CA ARG A 101 5.37 17.08 -3.09
C ARG A 101 4.55 18.30 -2.66
N ARG A 102 4.34 18.48 -1.37
CA ARG A 102 4.11 19.81 -0.79
C ARG A 102 5.29 20.09 0.14
N LYS A 103 6.27 20.77 -0.43
CA LYS A 103 7.23 21.60 0.32
C LYS A 103 6.38 22.70 0.96
N LEU A 104 6.34 22.74 2.30
CA LEU A 104 6.28 23.92 3.16
C LEU A 104 6.12 23.43 4.61
#